data_AF-A0A0Q8XGZ1-F1
#
_entry.id   AF-A0A0Q8XGZ1-F1
#
_cell.length_a   1.000
_cell.length_b   1.000
_cell.length_c   1.000
_cell.angle_alpha   90.00
_cell.angle_beta   90.00
_cell.angle_gamma   90.00
#
_symmetry.space_group_name_H-M   'P 1'
#
loop_
_entity.id
_entity.type
_entity.pdbx_description
1 polymer ?
#
loop_
_entity_poly.entity_id
_entity_poly.type
_entity_poly.pdbx_seq_one_letter_code
_entity_poly.pdbx_strand_id
1 'polypeptide(L)'
;MLIADAGGGGSVTNTAPPACVVSDSKVKGAVEQTVAATQFGQQTDGAQAAYQIQQTLARNDLTQDQKDEYLAAIVQMAGGQSTFCGSVDERTSDKLLHGLNDIGTAWTDPATPELRDQVTDGIARGVAVGRLDADDLYGIVSEPGSAGTRQLLTDVRDGTALASVANRLVDDARAQGYDINDHQTGPQTLTAAADIANMAAAGGNRSAANAVLAEITRVEAKGPVAGKDMTLTQAMMATTVGGGQWNNLYARDGFHALSGLLNSTTQNAANQPAQDKLFADLVRSGGEGYVGGLEEGGDRKPALDQLGTYFDRNVARLVETDWRMDNTGDLHHGLTQDFMRNVMLDPDYGRAEQSQEALSNEMTRLAVQIDNKNLSPDQREVAASTLGAIMGSLEQAGADYIANAEGKAEAKVAFVRQFTDVVTDKLIGKLAEKIPAGQIQDGATTAGGNFVDQLWQKLVDHERQAAEGHVDEKTGGVLDLAQAIRTTMATGDANLLNAFDLRVDLYHDG
;
A
#
# COMPACT_ATOMS: atom_id res chain seq x y z
N MET A 1 59.95 17.78 -55.17
CA MET A 1 58.50 17.82 -54.90
C MET A 1 58.33 17.24 -53.51
N LEU A 2 58.69 18.01 -52.49
CA LEU A 2 57.83 18.86 -51.64
C LEU A 2 56.81 18.04 -50.84
N ILE A 3 57.12 17.96 -49.54
CA ILE A 3 56.30 17.53 -48.40
C ILE A 3 55.20 18.59 -48.17
N ALA A 4 53.97 18.18 -47.86
CA ALA A 4 53.00 18.99 -47.13
C ALA A 4 51.94 18.12 -46.41
N ASP A 5 51.91 18.34 -45.10
CA ASP A 5 50.98 17.98 -44.01
C ASP A 5 49.59 17.39 -44.29
N ALA A 6 49.33 16.27 -43.60
CA ALA A 6 48.00 15.86 -43.16
C ALA A 6 47.70 16.52 -41.80
N GLY A 7 47.14 17.73 -41.85
CA GLY A 7 46.60 18.44 -40.69
C GLY A 7 45.07 18.50 -40.80
N GLY A 8 44.38 17.75 -39.94
CA GLY A 8 42.92 17.74 -39.82
C GLY A 8 42.49 17.35 -38.41
N GLY A 9 43.13 17.97 -37.41
CA GLY A 9 42.70 17.88 -36.02
C GLY A 9 41.39 18.64 -35.85
N GLY A 10 40.27 17.93 -35.89
CA GLY A 10 39.04 18.43 -35.27
C GLY A 10 39.29 18.49 -33.77
N SER A 11 39.40 19.70 -33.21
CA SER A 11 39.48 19.87 -31.76
C SER A 11 38.17 19.37 -31.16
N VAL A 12 38.20 18.22 -30.52
CA VAL A 12 37.26 17.95 -29.42
C VAL A 12 37.63 18.99 -28.38
N THR A 13 36.83 20.06 -28.29
CA THR A 13 36.92 20.95 -27.13
C THR A 13 36.57 20.08 -25.92
N ASN A 14 37.61 19.58 -25.25
CA ASN A 14 37.53 19.10 -23.88
C ASN A 14 37.11 20.33 -23.06
N THR A 15 35.82 20.58 -22.97
CA THR A 15 35.28 21.54 -22.02
C THR A 15 35.72 21.01 -20.66
N ALA A 16 36.63 21.73 -20.01
CA ALA A 16 37.07 21.37 -18.67
C ALA A 16 35.81 21.21 -17.80
N PRO A 17 35.70 20.14 -16.99
CA PRO A 17 34.58 20.01 -16.08
C PRO A 17 34.47 21.30 -15.26
N PRO A 18 33.25 21.82 -15.09
CA PRO A 18 33.09 23.11 -14.46
C PRO A 18 33.61 23.06 -13.01
N ALA A 19 34.20 24.17 -12.55
CA ALA A 19 35.03 24.16 -11.34
C ALA A 19 34.17 23.97 -10.09
N CYS A 20 34.40 22.87 -9.37
CA CYS A 20 33.72 22.61 -8.10
C CYS A 20 34.02 23.62 -7.00
N VAL A 21 32.96 24.07 -6.30
CA VAL A 21 32.94 24.94 -5.10
C VAL A 21 33.07 24.11 -3.82
N VAL A 22 33.32 22.81 -3.95
CA VAL A 22 33.69 21.92 -2.85
C VAL A 22 34.96 22.47 -2.19
N SER A 23 34.89 22.77 -0.89
CA SER A 23 36.04 23.33 -0.17
C SER A 23 37.17 22.29 0.02
N ASP A 24 36.82 21.00 0.03
CA ASP A 24 37.74 19.89 0.19
C ASP A 24 38.27 19.37 -1.16
N SER A 25 39.58 19.47 -1.35
CA SER A 25 40.26 19.01 -2.56
C SER A 25 40.10 17.51 -2.87
N LYS A 26 39.94 16.66 -1.85
CA LYS A 26 39.74 15.22 -2.05
C LYS A 26 38.33 14.92 -2.57
N VAL A 27 37.33 15.61 -2.01
CA VAL A 27 35.93 15.48 -2.44
C VAL A 27 35.80 16.02 -3.86
N LYS A 28 36.38 17.19 -4.16
CA LYS A 28 36.44 17.74 -5.52
C LYS A 28 37.01 16.75 -6.53
N GLY A 29 38.17 16.16 -6.24
CA GLY A 29 38.79 15.18 -7.13
C GLY A 29 37.93 13.93 -7.34
N ALA A 30 37.21 13.47 -6.30
CA ALA A 30 36.28 12.34 -6.42
C ALA A 30 35.05 12.67 -7.29
N VAL A 31 34.50 13.88 -7.15
CA VAL A 31 33.39 14.37 -7.98
C VAL A 31 33.84 14.48 -9.45
N GLU A 32 34.97 15.13 -9.71
CA GLU A 32 35.53 15.26 -11.06
C GLU A 32 35.82 13.91 -11.71
N GLN A 33 36.31 12.93 -10.94
CA GLN A 33 36.53 11.56 -11.43
C GLN A 33 35.22 10.88 -11.83
N THR A 34 34.15 11.08 -11.05
CA THR A 34 32.83 10.51 -11.33
C THR A 34 32.21 11.13 -12.57
N VAL A 35 32.28 12.47 -12.69
CA VAL A 35 31.84 13.20 -13.89
C VAL A 35 32.66 12.80 -15.13
N ALA A 36 33.97 12.60 -14.99
CA ALA A 36 34.79 12.13 -16.12
C ALA A 36 34.38 10.72 -16.58
N ALA A 37 33.94 9.86 -15.66
CA ALA A 37 33.49 8.51 -16.02
C ALA A 37 32.19 8.49 -16.83
N THR A 38 31.30 9.48 -16.65
CA THR A 38 30.05 9.59 -17.44
C THR A 38 30.30 9.96 -18.90
N GLN A 39 31.49 10.44 -19.28
CA GLN A 39 31.83 10.72 -20.68
C GLN A 39 31.85 9.46 -21.55
N PHE A 40 32.00 8.27 -20.95
CA PHE A 40 32.04 6.98 -21.64
C PHE A 40 30.68 6.27 -21.59
N GLY A 41 30.36 5.45 -22.61
CA GLY A 41 29.09 4.71 -22.68
C GLY A 41 27.93 5.51 -23.31
N GLN A 42 26.80 4.84 -23.55
CA GLN A 42 25.58 5.45 -24.11
C GLN A 42 24.90 6.37 -23.07
N GLN A 43 24.05 7.31 -23.49
CA GLN A 43 23.42 8.29 -22.60
C GLN A 43 22.54 7.63 -21.52
N THR A 44 21.89 6.52 -21.85
CA THR A 44 21.04 5.73 -20.93
C THR A 44 21.83 4.74 -20.06
N ASP A 45 23.17 4.81 -20.08
CA ASP A 45 24.05 3.91 -19.31
C ASP A 45 24.48 4.61 -18.01
N GLY A 46 23.86 4.21 -16.89
CA GLY A 46 24.20 4.67 -15.54
C GLY A 46 25.37 3.91 -14.89
N ALA A 47 25.85 2.85 -15.56
CA ALA A 47 26.74 1.88 -14.95
C ALA A 47 28.08 2.46 -14.48
N GLN A 48 28.65 3.35 -15.27
CA GLN A 48 29.93 3.96 -14.92
C GLN A 48 29.80 4.92 -13.73
N ALA A 49 28.67 5.62 -13.61
CA ALA A 49 28.38 6.48 -12.46
C ALA A 49 28.19 5.64 -11.19
N ALA A 50 27.35 4.59 -11.25
CA ALA A 50 27.12 3.68 -10.13
C ALA A 50 28.43 3.07 -9.62
N TYR A 51 29.30 2.60 -10.53
CA TYR A 51 30.60 2.05 -10.18
C TYR A 51 31.54 3.05 -9.52
N GLN A 52 31.61 4.30 -10.01
CA GLN A 52 32.46 5.33 -9.38
C GLN A 52 31.93 5.76 -8.00
N ILE A 53 30.61 5.80 -7.81
CA ILE A 53 29.99 6.02 -6.49
C ILE A 53 30.41 4.91 -5.53
N GLN A 54 30.28 3.64 -5.94
CA GLN A 54 30.72 2.47 -5.15
C GLN A 54 32.19 2.57 -4.76
N GLN A 55 33.08 2.86 -5.72
CA GLN A 55 34.51 3.01 -5.44
C GLN A 55 34.80 4.14 -4.47
N THR A 56 34.13 5.29 -4.63
CA THR A 56 34.34 6.47 -3.79
C THR A 56 33.88 6.23 -2.35
N LEU A 57 32.73 5.57 -2.16
CA LEU A 57 32.23 5.24 -0.83
C LEU A 57 33.08 4.17 -0.12
N ALA A 58 33.77 3.30 -0.86
CA ALA A 58 34.71 2.33 -0.32
C ALA A 58 36.07 2.91 0.08
N ARG A 59 36.37 4.18 -0.25
CA ARG A 59 37.66 4.81 0.07
C ARG A 59 37.85 4.98 1.58
N ASN A 60 39.00 4.54 2.07
CA ASN A 60 39.41 4.69 3.48
C ASN A 60 40.10 6.04 3.76
N ASP A 61 40.47 6.78 2.72
CA ASP A 61 41.13 8.09 2.84
C ASP A 61 40.13 9.26 2.90
N LEU A 62 38.83 8.98 2.78
CA LEU A 62 37.71 9.91 2.95
C LEU A 62 37.01 9.68 4.29
N THR A 63 36.73 10.75 5.02
CA THR A 63 35.87 10.73 6.21
C THR A 63 34.41 10.54 5.82
N GLN A 64 33.54 10.20 6.77
CA GLN A 64 32.10 10.11 6.51
C GLN A 64 31.51 11.44 6.02
N ASP A 65 31.90 12.55 6.64
CA ASP A 65 31.44 13.89 6.21
C ASP A 65 31.84 14.20 4.76
N GLN A 66 33.05 13.78 4.34
CA GLN A 66 33.53 13.95 2.96
C GLN A 66 32.77 13.05 1.98
N LYS A 67 32.39 11.83 2.39
CA LYS A 67 31.54 10.94 1.57
C LYS A 67 30.13 11.50 1.41
N ASP A 68 29.58 12.09 2.46
CA ASP A 68 28.26 12.72 2.43
C ASP A 68 28.28 14.02 1.59
N GLU A 69 29.35 14.83 1.66
CA GLU A 69 29.54 16.00 0.78
C GLU A 69 29.69 15.58 -0.69
N TYR A 70 30.44 14.51 -0.97
CA TYR A 70 30.52 13.89 -2.30
C TYR A 70 29.13 13.47 -2.81
N LEU A 71 28.36 12.72 -2.01
CA LEU A 71 27.03 12.26 -2.42
C LEU A 71 26.06 13.43 -2.67
N ALA A 72 26.08 14.47 -1.83
CA ALA A 72 25.25 15.65 -2.04
C ALA A 72 25.56 16.33 -3.38
N ALA A 73 26.85 16.45 -3.73
CA ALA A 73 27.27 16.98 -5.03
C ALA A 73 26.78 16.13 -6.20
N ILE A 74 26.84 14.79 -6.09
CA ILE A 74 26.32 13.88 -7.12
C ILE A 74 24.80 14.04 -7.30
N VAL A 75 24.04 14.10 -6.21
CA VAL A 75 22.57 14.29 -6.26
C VAL A 75 22.19 15.61 -6.93
N GLN A 76 22.86 16.70 -6.54
CA GLN A 76 22.62 18.03 -7.13
C GLN A 76 22.89 18.05 -8.63
N MET A 77 24.01 17.47 -9.07
CA MET A 77 24.33 17.38 -10.49
C MET A 77 23.40 16.45 -11.26
N ALA A 78 22.94 15.34 -10.65
CA ALA A 78 21.96 14.44 -11.24
C ALA A 78 20.61 15.10 -11.47
N GLY A 79 20.19 15.98 -10.55
CA GLY A 79 18.97 16.79 -10.67
C GLY A 79 19.11 18.04 -11.55
N GLY A 80 20.22 18.21 -12.27
CA GLY A 80 20.45 19.36 -13.16
C GLY A 80 20.73 20.69 -12.44
N GLN A 81 20.99 20.67 -11.12
CA GLN A 81 21.26 21.88 -10.34
C GLN A 81 22.69 22.38 -10.56
N SER A 82 22.85 23.71 -10.63
CA SER A 82 24.13 24.38 -10.98
C SER A 82 25.08 24.63 -9.80
N THR A 83 24.73 24.17 -8.59
CA THR A 83 25.23 24.74 -7.34
C THR A 83 26.62 24.27 -6.91
N PHE A 84 27.06 23.05 -7.28
CA PHE A 84 28.28 22.47 -6.69
C PHE A 84 29.51 22.44 -7.60
N CYS A 85 29.34 22.09 -8.88
CA CYS A 85 30.41 22.08 -9.87
C CYS A 85 30.15 22.98 -11.06
N GLY A 86 29.22 23.94 -10.96
CA GLY A 86 28.62 24.55 -12.14
C GLY A 86 27.63 23.59 -12.81
N SER A 87 26.89 24.05 -13.82
CA SER A 87 25.96 23.19 -14.57
C SER A 87 26.74 22.15 -15.36
N VAL A 88 26.51 20.86 -15.07
CA VAL A 88 26.90 19.77 -15.97
C VAL A 88 26.00 19.78 -17.21
N ASP A 89 26.43 19.16 -18.30
CA ASP A 89 25.55 18.97 -19.46
C ASP A 89 24.44 17.95 -19.15
N GLU A 90 23.34 18.03 -19.89
CA GLU A 90 22.16 17.16 -19.76
C GLU A 90 22.55 15.69 -19.80
N ARG A 91 23.43 15.31 -20.74
CA ARG A 91 23.95 13.93 -20.85
C ARG A 91 24.63 13.45 -19.57
N THR A 92 25.40 14.29 -18.90
CA THR A 92 26.05 13.95 -17.63
C THR A 92 25.02 13.83 -16.51
N SER A 93 24.07 14.76 -16.45
CA SER A 93 22.94 14.73 -15.50
C SER A 93 22.18 13.40 -15.60
N ASP A 94 21.76 13.02 -16.80
CA ASP A 94 21.00 11.80 -17.07
C ASP A 94 21.75 10.54 -16.63
N LYS A 95 23.06 10.48 -16.89
CA LYS A 95 23.89 9.34 -16.49
C LYS A 95 24.08 9.22 -14.99
N LEU A 96 24.23 10.35 -14.30
CA LEU A 96 24.29 10.36 -12.84
C LEU A 96 22.94 9.92 -12.26
N LEU A 97 21.83 10.40 -12.83
CA LEU A 97 20.48 10.00 -12.46
C LEU A 97 20.24 8.50 -12.66
N HIS A 98 20.59 7.96 -13.83
CA HIS A 98 20.52 6.53 -14.10
C HIS A 98 21.42 5.73 -13.17
N GLY A 99 22.63 6.21 -12.86
CA GLY A 99 23.52 5.55 -11.91
C GLY A 99 22.93 5.47 -10.49
N LEU A 100 22.30 6.55 -10.02
CA LEU A 100 21.57 6.55 -8.74
C LEU A 100 20.36 5.60 -8.79
N ASN A 101 19.61 5.61 -9.90
CA ASN A 101 18.48 4.70 -10.10
C ASN A 101 18.93 3.22 -10.10
N ASP A 102 20.05 2.90 -10.73
CA ASP A 102 20.63 1.56 -10.78
C ASP A 102 21.04 1.07 -9.38
N ILE A 103 21.67 1.93 -8.57
CA ILE A 103 22.00 1.64 -7.17
C ILE A 103 20.72 1.33 -6.37
N GLY A 104 19.66 2.10 -6.58
CA GLY A 104 18.39 1.93 -5.87
C GLY A 104 17.59 0.68 -6.25
N THR A 105 17.70 0.20 -7.49
CA THR A 105 16.93 -0.93 -8.01
C THR A 105 17.61 -2.29 -7.77
N ALA A 106 18.68 -2.57 -8.49
CA ALA A 106 19.52 -3.75 -8.34
C ALA A 106 20.74 -3.63 -9.26
N TRP A 107 21.74 -2.87 -8.82
CA TRP A 107 23.08 -2.91 -9.40
C TRP A 107 23.59 -4.38 -9.47
N THR A 108 24.31 -4.74 -10.53
CA THR A 108 24.64 -6.14 -10.86
C THR A 108 25.73 -6.76 -9.97
N ASP A 109 26.16 -6.08 -8.91
CA ASP A 109 27.24 -6.48 -8.00
C ASP A 109 26.66 -7.16 -6.73
N PRO A 110 27.26 -8.26 -6.21
CA PRO A 110 26.91 -8.83 -4.91
C PRO A 110 26.87 -7.86 -3.72
N ALA A 111 27.60 -6.74 -3.76
CA ALA A 111 27.64 -5.69 -2.72
C ALA A 111 26.55 -4.60 -2.85
N THR A 112 25.55 -4.82 -3.70
CA THR A 112 24.51 -3.84 -4.05
C THR A 112 23.60 -3.42 -2.90
N PRO A 113 23.17 -4.31 -1.98
CA PRO A 113 22.39 -3.89 -0.81
C PRO A 113 23.16 -2.93 0.09
N GLU A 114 24.44 -3.22 0.41
CA GLU A 114 25.24 -2.35 1.26
C GLU A 114 25.53 -0.99 0.63
N LEU A 115 25.73 -0.95 -0.70
CA LEU A 115 25.89 0.31 -1.42
C LEU A 115 24.60 1.15 -1.38
N ARG A 116 23.44 0.51 -1.60
CA ARG A 116 22.13 1.17 -1.52
C ARG A 116 21.89 1.77 -0.14
N ASP A 117 22.17 1.01 0.91
CA ASP A 117 22.02 1.48 2.29
C ASP A 117 22.93 2.68 2.56
N GLN A 118 24.20 2.61 2.14
CA GLN A 118 25.15 3.73 2.30
C GLN A 118 24.71 5.00 1.57
N VAL A 119 24.18 4.88 0.35
CA VAL A 119 23.69 6.02 -0.43
C VAL A 119 22.41 6.59 0.18
N THR A 120 21.46 5.72 0.57
CA THR A 120 20.21 6.10 1.24
C THR A 120 20.49 6.87 2.53
N ASP A 121 21.37 6.34 3.37
CA ASP A 121 21.85 6.98 4.59
C ASP A 121 22.56 8.32 4.32
N GLY A 122 23.37 8.38 3.28
CA GLY A 122 24.10 9.58 2.87
C GLY A 122 23.17 10.72 2.44
N ILE A 123 22.12 10.40 1.66
CA ILE A 123 21.09 11.36 1.26
C ILE A 123 20.32 11.84 2.50
N ALA A 124 19.89 10.92 3.36
CA ALA A 124 19.18 11.27 4.60
C ALA A 124 19.99 12.21 5.50
N ARG A 125 21.29 11.92 5.70
CA ARG A 125 22.20 12.83 6.43
C ARG A 125 22.38 14.16 5.71
N GLY A 126 22.52 14.15 4.39
CA GLY A 126 22.63 15.35 3.56
C GLY A 126 21.46 16.31 3.76
N VAL A 127 20.23 15.79 3.77
CA VAL A 127 19.02 16.58 4.09
C VAL A 127 19.04 17.07 5.53
N ALA A 128 19.33 16.18 6.49
CA ALA A 128 19.31 16.52 7.92
C ALA A 128 20.28 17.65 8.31
N VAL A 129 21.40 17.78 7.61
CA VAL A 129 22.38 18.87 7.83
C VAL A 129 22.23 20.05 6.86
N GLY A 130 21.22 20.03 6.00
CA GLY A 130 20.92 21.11 5.04
C GLY A 130 21.86 21.19 3.84
N ARG A 131 22.55 20.11 3.48
CA ARG A 131 23.33 20.00 2.23
C ARG A 131 22.45 19.70 1.01
N LEU A 132 21.32 19.05 1.25
CA LEU A 132 20.32 18.72 0.24
C LEU A 132 18.98 19.32 0.66
N ASP A 133 18.25 19.89 -0.29
CA ASP A 133 16.91 20.45 -0.07
C ASP A 133 15.85 19.80 -0.98
N ALA A 134 14.63 20.33 -0.94
CA ALA A 134 13.52 19.79 -1.72
C ALA A 134 13.72 19.91 -3.25
N ASP A 135 14.49 20.89 -3.73
CA ASP A 135 14.78 21.05 -5.16
C ASP A 135 15.74 19.94 -5.63
N ASP A 136 16.74 19.63 -4.81
CA ASP A 136 17.69 18.55 -5.06
C ASP A 136 17.00 17.18 -5.08
N LEU A 137 16.13 16.93 -4.10
CA LEU A 137 15.37 15.68 -4.01
C LEU A 137 14.39 15.53 -5.18
N TYR A 138 13.71 16.60 -5.57
CA TYR A 138 12.79 16.58 -6.70
C TYR A 138 13.52 16.29 -8.01
N GLY A 139 14.69 16.89 -8.24
CA GLY A 139 15.45 16.72 -9.48
C GLY A 139 15.83 15.26 -9.77
N ILE A 140 15.96 14.41 -8.75
CA ILE A 140 16.29 12.99 -8.94
C ILE A 140 15.07 12.06 -9.03
N VAL A 141 13.84 12.58 -8.90
CA VAL A 141 12.60 11.79 -8.96
C VAL A 141 11.57 12.33 -9.95
N SER A 142 11.86 13.45 -10.62
CA SER A 142 10.96 14.12 -11.55
C SER A 142 10.67 13.31 -12.83
N GLU A 143 11.53 12.37 -13.18
CA GLU A 143 11.32 11.48 -14.33
C GLU A 143 10.40 10.30 -13.98
N PRO A 144 9.42 9.98 -14.86
CA PRO A 144 8.66 8.74 -14.75
C PRO A 144 9.60 7.52 -14.75
N GLY A 145 9.33 6.54 -13.88
CA GLY A 145 10.16 5.31 -13.80
C GLY A 145 11.41 5.42 -12.91
N SER A 146 11.59 6.52 -12.18
CA SER A 146 12.66 6.78 -11.19
C SER A 146 12.55 5.97 -9.89
N ALA A 147 12.07 4.72 -9.95
CA ALA A 147 11.72 3.94 -8.76
C ALA A 147 12.94 3.58 -7.90
N GLY A 148 14.13 3.47 -8.49
CA GLY A 148 15.38 3.29 -7.77
C GLY A 148 15.79 4.55 -7.00
N THR A 149 15.71 5.74 -7.60
CA THR A 149 16.03 6.97 -6.84
C THR A 149 15.01 7.25 -5.75
N ARG A 150 13.73 6.94 -5.95
CA ARG A 150 12.73 6.96 -4.86
C ARG A 150 13.10 6.01 -3.72
N GLN A 151 13.65 4.82 -4.03
CA GLN A 151 14.17 3.91 -3.01
C GLN A 151 15.27 4.54 -2.15
N LEU A 152 16.13 5.36 -2.75
CA LEU A 152 17.20 6.05 -2.03
C LEU A 152 16.69 7.17 -1.10
N LEU A 153 15.40 7.55 -1.19
CA LEU A 153 14.80 8.56 -0.31
C LEU A 153 14.19 7.99 0.97
N THR A 154 14.17 6.66 1.15
CA THR A 154 13.41 5.97 2.22
C THR A 154 13.72 6.46 3.63
N ASP A 155 14.97 6.83 3.91
CA ASP A 155 15.39 7.29 5.25
C ASP A 155 15.39 8.80 5.45
N VAL A 156 14.98 9.57 4.44
CA VAL A 156 14.78 11.01 4.60
C VAL A 156 13.62 11.25 5.58
N ARG A 157 13.92 11.85 6.74
CA ARG A 157 12.93 12.12 7.79
C ARG A 157 12.32 13.52 7.73
N ASP A 158 12.83 14.40 6.88
CA ASP A 158 12.25 15.73 6.69
C ASP A 158 10.95 15.62 5.88
N GLY A 159 9.84 15.46 6.59
CA GLY A 159 8.52 15.39 5.98
C GLY A 159 8.12 16.66 5.22
N THR A 160 8.70 17.82 5.52
CA THR A 160 8.39 19.07 4.81
C THR A 160 9.06 19.11 3.45
N ALA A 161 10.34 18.73 3.38
CA ALA A 161 11.06 18.62 2.11
C ALA A 161 10.37 17.59 1.19
N LEU A 162 10.08 16.40 1.71
CA LEU A 162 9.38 15.35 0.94
C LEU A 162 7.97 15.76 0.51
N ALA A 163 7.21 16.47 1.36
CA ALA A 163 5.89 16.98 0.98
C ALA A 163 5.98 18.03 -0.14
N SER A 164 7.03 18.85 -0.16
CA SER A 164 7.26 19.79 -1.26
C SER A 164 7.52 19.07 -2.58
N VAL A 165 8.37 18.02 -2.56
CA VAL A 165 8.64 17.16 -3.72
C VAL A 165 7.35 16.52 -4.24
N ALA A 166 6.57 15.87 -3.37
CA ALA A 166 5.33 15.20 -3.75
C ALA A 166 4.29 16.17 -4.35
N ASN A 167 4.14 17.38 -3.80
CA ASN A 167 3.22 18.36 -4.37
C ASN A 167 3.65 18.83 -5.77
N ARG A 168 4.95 18.98 -6.02
CA ARG A 168 5.46 19.30 -7.37
C ARG A 168 5.15 18.17 -8.35
N LEU A 169 5.34 16.92 -7.95
CA LEU A 169 4.98 15.77 -8.78
C LEU A 169 3.46 15.69 -9.06
N VAL A 170 2.60 16.12 -8.12
CA VAL A 170 1.15 16.25 -8.39
C VAL A 170 0.89 17.29 -9.48
N ASP A 171 1.57 18.43 -9.43
CA ASP A 171 1.42 19.47 -10.45
C ASP A 171 1.98 19.01 -11.81
N ASP A 172 3.08 18.28 -11.83
CA ASP A 172 3.64 17.69 -13.05
C ASP A 172 2.72 16.61 -13.64
N ALA A 173 2.17 15.73 -12.80
CA ALA A 173 1.20 14.72 -13.24
C ALA A 173 -0.02 15.38 -13.91
N ARG A 174 -0.50 16.49 -13.33
CA ARG A 174 -1.58 17.29 -13.91
C ARG A 174 -1.18 17.92 -15.25
N ALA A 175 0.04 18.42 -15.37
CA ALA A 175 0.55 19.03 -16.60
C ALA A 175 0.78 18.00 -17.72
N GLN A 176 1.23 16.79 -17.35
CA GLN A 176 1.43 15.66 -18.28
C GLN A 176 0.11 15.06 -18.75
N GLY A 177 -0.96 15.19 -17.96
CA GLY A 177 -2.28 14.64 -18.24
C GLY A 177 -2.41 13.16 -17.84
N TYR A 178 -3.63 12.63 -17.85
CA TYR A 178 -3.96 11.30 -17.33
C TYR A 178 -4.44 10.28 -18.36
N ASP A 179 -4.71 10.70 -19.60
CA ASP A 179 -5.22 9.82 -20.64
C ASP A 179 -4.10 8.92 -21.22
N ILE A 180 -4.13 7.63 -20.86
CA ILE A 180 -3.12 6.66 -21.31
C ILE A 180 -3.19 6.46 -22.83
N ASN A 181 -4.38 6.55 -23.44
CA ASN A 181 -4.52 6.39 -24.88
C ASN A 181 -3.84 7.53 -25.66
N ASP A 182 -3.73 8.71 -25.04
CA ASP A 182 -2.99 9.85 -25.57
C ASP A 182 -1.50 9.82 -25.17
N HIS A 183 -0.99 8.70 -24.66
CA HIS A 183 0.38 8.51 -24.17
C HIS A 183 0.76 9.48 -23.04
N GLN A 184 -0.21 9.93 -22.24
CA GLN A 184 0.04 10.82 -21.11
C GLN A 184 0.61 10.03 -19.92
N THR A 185 1.68 10.57 -19.30
CA THR A 185 2.46 9.90 -18.24
C THR A 185 2.02 10.29 -16.82
N GLY A 186 0.99 11.12 -16.66
CA GLY A 186 0.53 11.57 -15.35
C GLY A 186 0.17 10.45 -14.38
N PRO A 187 -0.37 9.27 -14.77
CA PRO A 187 -0.60 8.18 -13.81
C PRO A 187 0.71 7.67 -13.18
N GLN A 188 1.81 7.57 -13.94
CA GLN A 188 3.11 7.16 -13.41
C GLN A 188 3.69 8.22 -12.48
N THR A 189 3.60 9.49 -12.87
CA THR A 189 4.09 10.62 -12.06
C THR A 189 3.27 10.80 -10.77
N LEU A 190 1.95 10.61 -10.83
CA LEU A 190 1.10 10.65 -9.65
C LEU A 190 1.37 9.46 -8.71
N THR A 191 1.78 8.31 -9.25
CA THR A 191 2.22 7.17 -8.44
C THR A 191 3.51 7.49 -7.69
N ALA A 192 4.49 8.11 -8.36
CA ALA A 192 5.68 8.62 -7.71
C ALA A 192 5.35 9.67 -6.63
N ALA A 193 4.39 10.56 -6.89
CA ALA A 193 3.90 11.52 -5.91
C ALA A 193 3.27 10.84 -4.68
N ALA A 194 2.47 9.79 -4.87
CA ALA A 194 1.86 9.01 -3.80
C ALA A 194 2.91 8.32 -2.91
N ASP A 195 3.92 7.69 -3.53
CA ASP A 195 5.03 7.04 -2.83
C ASP A 195 5.81 8.03 -1.94
N ILE A 196 6.20 9.18 -2.50
CA ILE A 196 6.91 10.23 -1.73
C ILE A 196 6.00 10.87 -0.68
N ALA A 197 4.71 11.03 -0.96
CA ALA A 197 3.75 11.52 0.02
C ALA A 197 3.60 10.57 1.22
N ASN A 198 3.71 9.25 1.02
CA ASN A 198 3.75 8.28 2.12
C ASN A 198 5.00 8.45 2.98
N MET A 199 6.17 8.67 2.38
CA MET A 199 7.40 8.97 3.12
C MET A 199 7.27 10.29 3.90
N ALA A 200 6.71 11.33 3.27
CA ALA A 200 6.46 12.61 3.92
C ALA A 200 5.55 12.46 5.14
N ALA A 201 4.50 11.64 5.03
CA ALA A 201 3.59 11.33 6.14
C ALA A 201 4.29 10.57 7.26
N ALA A 202 5.19 9.63 6.94
CA ALA A 202 6.04 8.96 7.93
C ALA A 202 7.01 9.93 8.63
N GLY A 203 7.46 10.99 7.94
CA GLY A 203 8.18 12.13 8.49
C GLY A 203 7.31 13.16 9.23
N GLY A 204 6.02 12.90 9.39
CA GLY A 204 5.08 13.74 10.16
C GLY A 204 4.29 14.77 9.35
N ASN A 205 4.44 14.84 8.03
CA ASN A 205 3.71 15.78 7.17
C ASN A 205 2.75 15.07 6.21
N ARG A 206 1.44 15.11 6.53
CA ARG A 206 0.38 14.46 5.74
C ARG A 206 -0.21 15.33 4.62
N SER A 207 0.26 16.58 4.46
CA SER A 207 -0.36 17.52 3.52
C SER A 207 -0.31 17.04 2.06
N ALA A 208 0.83 16.50 1.63
CA ALA A 208 0.99 15.94 0.29
C ALA A 208 0.13 14.69 0.07
N ALA A 209 0.00 13.80 1.07
CA ALA A 209 -0.87 12.63 0.96
C ALA A 209 -2.34 13.05 0.73
N ASN A 210 -2.80 14.08 1.44
CA ASN A 210 -4.13 14.65 1.21
C ASN A 210 -4.26 15.26 -0.20
N ALA A 211 -3.22 15.93 -0.71
CA ALA A 211 -3.22 16.51 -2.06
C ALA A 211 -3.30 15.43 -3.15
N VAL A 212 -2.54 14.34 -3.01
CA VAL A 212 -2.59 13.19 -3.92
C VAL A 212 -3.99 12.56 -3.93
N LEU A 213 -4.56 12.28 -2.75
CA LEU A 213 -5.92 11.71 -2.65
C LEU A 213 -6.98 12.63 -3.28
N ALA A 214 -6.85 13.94 -3.06
CA ALA A 214 -7.74 14.92 -3.66
C ALA A 214 -7.62 14.96 -5.19
N GLU A 215 -6.40 14.85 -5.74
CA GLU A 215 -6.19 14.80 -7.19
C GLU A 215 -6.76 13.52 -7.81
N ILE A 216 -6.58 12.35 -7.18
CA ILE A 216 -7.20 11.08 -7.61
C ILE A 216 -8.72 11.25 -7.69
N THR A 217 -9.33 11.72 -6.61
CA THR A 217 -10.78 11.96 -6.53
C THR A 217 -11.26 12.93 -7.61
N ARG A 218 -10.51 14.01 -7.84
CA ARG A 218 -10.83 15.05 -8.84
C ARG A 218 -10.79 14.52 -10.27
N VAL A 219 -9.88 13.59 -10.57
CA VAL A 219 -9.78 12.98 -11.91
C VAL A 219 -10.85 11.93 -12.10
N GLU A 220 -11.04 11.04 -11.12
CA GLU A 220 -12.05 9.97 -11.23
C GLU A 220 -13.47 10.50 -11.32
N ALA A 221 -13.77 11.66 -10.71
CA ALA A 221 -15.06 12.34 -10.89
C ALA A 221 -15.35 12.77 -12.34
N LYS A 222 -14.33 12.83 -13.22
CA LYS A 222 -14.48 13.16 -14.65
C LYS A 222 -14.73 11.93 -15.51
N GLY A 223 -14.51 10.73 -14.98
CA GLY A 223 -14.67 9.47 -15.69
C GLY A 223 -13.36 8.72 -15.94
N PRO A 224 -13.42 7.65 -16.77
CA PRO A 224 -12.28 6.81 -17.11
C PRO A 224 -11.14 7.59 -17.75
N VAL A 225 -9.90 7.12 -17.52
CA VAL A 225 -8.67 7.68 -18.08
C VAL A 225 -8.07 6.82 -19.19
N ALA A 226 -8.62 5.64 -19.43
CA ALA A 226 -8.31 4.86 -20.63
C ALA A 226 -9.50 3.99 -21.04
N GLY A 227 -9.78 3.95 -22.34
CA GLY A 227 -10.89 3.18 -22.88
C GLY A 227 -12.23 3.64 -22.31
N LYS A 228 -13.15 2.69 -22.07
CA LYS A 228 -14.47 2.99 -21.51
C LYS A 228 -14.56 2.81 -20.00
N ASP A 229 -13.60 2.11 -19.39
CA ASP A 229 -13.79 1.55 -18.05
C ASP A 229 -12.55 1.72 -17.13
N MET A 230 -11.37 2.07 -17.65
CA MET A 230 -10.17 2.15 -16.81
C MET A 230 -10.16 3.41 -15.95
N THR A 231 -10.20 3.26 -14.63
CA THR A 231 -10.10 4.36 -13.66
C THR A 231 -8.66 4.87 -13.53
N LEU A 232 -8.49 6.04 -12.93
CA LEU A 232 -7.13 6.55 -12.65
C LEU A 232 -6.37 5.64 -11.68
N THR A 233 -7.03 5.11 -10.65
CA THR A 233 -6.44 4.15 -9.73
C THR A 233 -5.90 2.92 -10.46
N GLN A 234 -6.67 2.36 -11.40
CA GLN A 234 -6.23 1.24 -12.24
C GLN A 234 -5.06 1.62 -13.15
N ALA A 235 -5.09 2.81 -13.75
CA ALA A 235 -4.01 3.34 -14.57
C ALA A 235 -2.69 3.50 -13.79
N MET A 236 -2.75 4.01 -12.56
CA MET A 236 -1.59 4.15 -11.67
C MET A 236 -0.95 2.80 -11.36
N MET A 237 -1.77 1.78 -11.08
CA MET A 237 -1.32 0.40 -10.88
C MET A 237 -0.70 -0.17 -12.16
N ALA A 238 -1.45 -0.21 -13.27
CA ALA A 238 -1.02 -0.85 -14.52
C ALA A 238 0.24 -0.24 -15.13
N THR A 239 0.41 1.09 -15.06
CA THR A 239 1.55 1.78 -15.67
C THR A 239 2.87 1.63 -14.89
N THR A 240 2.83 0.99 -13.72
CA THR A 240 3.98 0.77 -12.85
C THR A 240 4.30 -0.71 -12.61
N VAL A 241 3.55 -1.62 -13.25
CA VAL A 241 3.84 -3.05 -13.31
C VAL A 241 5.14 -3.28 -14.06
N GLY A 242 6.01 -4.08 -13.47
CA GLY A 242 7.34 -4.35 -14.01
C GLY A 242 7.30 -4.98 -15.41
N GLY A 243 7.77 -4.22 -16.39
CA GLY A 243 8.37 -4.79 -17.59
C GLY A 243 9.66 -5.53 -17.22
N GLY A 244 9.59 -6.85 -17.07
CA GLY A 244 10.74 -7.75 -17.18
C GLY A 244 11.26 -8.39 -15.89
N GLN A 245 11.96 -9.51 -16.10
CA GLN A 245 12.48 -10.50 -15.15
C GLN A 245 13.51 -9.98 -14.11
N TRP A 246 13.71 -8.67 -14.01
CA TRP A 246 14.74 -8.01 -13.18
C TRP A 246 14.18 -6.93 -12.24
N ASN A 247 12.85 -6.78 -12.16
CA ASN A 247 12.22 -5.78 -11.30
C ASN A 247 12.20 -6.22 -9.83
N ASN A 248 13.37 -6.23 -9.17
CA ASN A 248 13.56 -6.56 -7.75
C ASN A 248 13.20 -5.38 -6.81
N LEU A 249 12.41 -4.41 -7.28
CA LEU A 249 11.97 -3.30 -6.44
C LEU A 249 10.80 -3.76 -5.56
N TYR A 250 11.13 -4.20 -4.36
CA TYR A 250 10.18 -4.44 -3.29
C TYR A 250 9.38 -3.17 -3.00
N ALA A 251 8.07 -3.21 -3.21
CA ALA A 251 7.10 -2.28 -2.62
C ALA A 251 7.01 -0.82 -3.13
N ARG A 252 7.22 -0.52 -4.42
CA ARG A 252 7.12 0.85 -4.98
C ARG A 252 6.25 1.03 -6.23
N ASP A 253 5.50 0.00 -6.59
CA ASP A 253 4.50 0.08 -7.65
C ASP A 253 3.26 0.88 -7.19
N GLY A 254 2.32 1.08 -8.11
CA GLY A 254 1.08 1.79 -7.86
C GLY A 254 0.26 1.18 -6.74
N PHE A 255 0.24 -0.15 -6.60
CA PHE A 255 -0.50 -0.82 -5.55
C PHE A 255 0.08 -0.50 -4.16
N HIS A 256 1.40 -0.50 -4.02
CA HIS A 256 2.07 -0.11 -2.78
C HIS A 256 1.89 1.37 -2.44
N ALA A 257 2.05 2.25 -3.44
CA ALA A 257 1.91 3.67 -3.24
C ALA A 257 0.48 4.06 -2.81
N LEU A 258 -0.53 3.45 -3.44
CA LEU A 258 -1.94 3.71 -3.16
C LEU A 258 -2.40 3.08 -1.84
N SER A 259 -1.97 1.85 -1.52
CA SER A 259 -2.30 1.22 -0.24
C SER A 259 -1.71 1.98 0.95
N GLY A 260 -0.48 2.49 0.83
CA GLY A 260 0.12 3.40 1.82
C GLY A 260 -0.67 4.69 2.00
N LEU A 261 -1.27 5.22 0.91
CA LEU A 261 -2.00 6.49 0.92
C LEU A 261 -3.21 6.46 1.87
N LEU A 262 -3.87 5.29 2.01
CA LEU A 262 -5.00 5.08 2.92
C LEU A 262 -4.67 5.46 4.37
N ASN A 263 -3.44 5.17 4.81
CA ASN A 263 -2.99 5.40 6.18
C ASN A 263 -2.18 6.70 6.33
N SER A 264 -1.61 7.21 5.24
CA SER A 264 -0.85 8.47 5.20
C SER A 264 -1.74 9.72 5.15
N THR A 265 -2.95 9.59 4.62
CA THR A 265 -3.94 10.66 4.56
C THR A 265 -4.54 10.95 5.95
N THR A 266 -4.95 12.20 6.17
CA THR A 266 -5.57 12.60 7.44
C THR A 266 -6.92 11.90 7.60
N GLN A 267 -7.05 11.11 8.67
CA GLN A 267 -8.30 10.43 9.04
C GLN A 267 -9.30 11.44 9.59
N ASN A 268 -10.18 11.95 8.73
CA ASN A 268 -11.25 12.88 9.09
C ASN A 268 -12.46 12.71 8.16
N ALA A 269 -13.60 13.26 8.56
CA ALA A 269 -14.86 13.11 7.81
C ALA A 269 -14.80 13.67 6.37
N ALA A 270 -13.91 14.63 6.08
CA ALA A 270 -13.79 15.22 4.74
C ALA A 270 -13.06 14.27 3.76
N ASN A 271 -12.03 13.58 4.23
CA ASN A 271 -11.26 12.64 3.42
C ASN A 271 -11.88 11.24 3.37
N GLN A 272 -12.72 10.89 4.37
CA GLN A 272 -13.24 9.53 4.54
C GLN A 272 -13.88 8.94 3.28
N PRO A 273 -14.78 9.63 2.55
CA PRO A 273 -15.42 9.04 1.38
C PRO A 273 -14.42 8.68 0.27
N ALA A 274 -13.37 9.49 0.08
CA ALA A 274 -12.32 9.23 -0.89
C ALA A 274 -11.41 8.07 -0.46
N GLN A 275 -11.11 7.96 0.84
CA GLN A 275 -10.35 6.83 1.38
C GLN A 275 -11.14 5.51 1.26
N ASP A 276 -12.45 5.54 1.53
CA ASP A 276 -13.33 4.37 1.41
C ASP A 276 -13.39 3.87 -0.03
N LYS A 277 -13.52 4.79 -0.98
CA LYS A 277 -13.51 4.48 -2.41
C LYS A 277 -12.16 3.91 -2.85
N LEU A 278 -11.05 4.54 -2.45
CA LEU A 278 -9.72 4.03 -2.76
C LEU A 278 -9.50 2.63 -2.16
N PHE A 279 -9.94 2.40 -0.92
CA PHE A 279 -9.87 1.09 -0.29
C PHE A 279 -10.67 0.05 -1.08
N ALA A 280 -11.89 0.40 -1.50
CA ALA A 280 -12.72 -0.46 -2.34
C ALA A 280 -12.03 -0.84 -3.66
N ASP A 281 -11.48 0.15 -4.36
CA ASP A 281 -10.81 -0.05 -5.65
C ASP A 281 -9.57 -0.95 -5.50
N LEU A 282 -8.81 -0.80 -4.41
CA LEU A 282 -7.61 -1.61 -4.14
C LEU A 282 -7.93 -3.04 -3.69
N VAL A 283 -8.98 -3.24 -2.89
CA VAL A 283 -9.37 -4.60 -2.48
C VAL A 283 -9.97 -5.36 -3.66
N ARG A 284 -10.73 -4.69 -4.52
CA ARG A 284 -11.32 -5.29 -5.73
C ARG A 284 -10.31 -5.53 -6.86
N SER A 285 -9.17 -4.84 -6.85
CA SER A 285 -8.09 -5.12 -7.80
C SER A 285 -7.40 -6.46 -7.57
N GLY A 286 -7.79 -7.23 -6.54
CA GLY A 286 -7.42 -8.65 -6.39
C GLY A 286 -8.41 -9.65 -6.98
N GLY A 287 -9.45 -9.21 -7.68
CA GLY A 287 -10.22 -10.08 -8.56
C GLY A 287 -9.42 -10.45 -9.83
N GLU A 288 -9.67 -11.64 -10.38
CA GLU A 288 -8.96 -12.18 -11.54
C GLU A 288 -8.86 -11.15 -12.70
N GLY A 289 -7.63 -10.94 -13.21
CA GLY A 289 -7.39 -10.21 -14.46
C GLY A 289 -7.07 -8.71 -14.36
N TYR A 290 -6.81 -8.18 -13.17
CA TYR A 290 -6.37 -6.78 -12.99
C TYR A 290 -4.86 -6.58 -13.19
N VAL A 291 -4.51 -5.86 -14.27
CA VAL A 291 -3.11 -5.51 -14.54
C VAL A 291 -2.56 -4.59 -13.46
N GLY A 292 -1.55 -5.05 -12.73
CA GLY A 292 -0.93 -4.35 -11.61
C GLY A 292 -1.71 -4.31 -10.31
N GLY A 293 -2.78 -5.10 -10.23
CA GLY A 293 -3.49 -5.35 -8.99
C GLY A 293 -2.73 -6.28 -8.05
N LEU A 294 -3.46 -6.83 -7.09
CA LEU A 294 -2.93 -7.71 -6.05
C LEU A 294 -2.20 -8.95 -6.57
N GLU A 295 -2.36 -9.38 -7.82
CA GLU A 295 -1.75 -10.61 -8.34
C GLU A 295 -0.45 -10.38 -9.13
N GLU A 296 -0.14 -9.14 -9.51
CA GLU A 296 0.95 -8.82 -10.47
C GLU A 296 2.06 -7.92 -9.89
N GLY A 297 1.96 -7.55 -8.61
CA GLY A 297 2.94 -6.72 -7.89
C GLY A 297 4.09 -7.52 -7.26
N GLY A 298 5.12 -6.82 -6.76
CA GLY A 298 6.30 -7.40 -6.09
C GLY A 298 6.00 -8.12 -4.76
N ASP A 299 6.78 -7.89 -3.69
CA ASP A 299 6.40 -8.40 -2.36
C ASP A 299 5.12 -7.72 -1.88
N ARG A 300 3.99 -8.44 -1.93
CA ARG A 300 2.64 -7.90 -1.71
C ARG A 300 2.29 -7.71 -0.25
N LYS A 301 3.03 -8.37 0.65
CA LYS A 301 2.74 -8.40 2.08
C LYS A 301 2.62 -7.00 2.69
N PRO A 302 3.55 -6.04 2.47
CA PRO A 302 3.44 -4.71 3.06
C PRO A 302 2.20 -3.95 2.59
N ALA A 303 1.80 -4.09 1.31
CA ALA A 303 0.61 -3.44 0.79
C ALA A 303 -0.69 -4.07 1.34
N LEU A 304 -0.75 -5.40 1.41
CA LEU A 304 -1.85 -6.12 2.09
C LEU A 304 -1.98 -5.67 3.55
N ASP A 305 -0.85 -5.50 4.25
CA ASP A 305 -0.81 -5.02 5.63
C ASP A 305 -1.32 -3.58 5.79
N GLN A 306 -1.17 -2.72 4.77
CA GLN A 306 -1.77 -1.38 4.76
C GLN A 306 -3.29 -1.43 4.61
N LEU A 307 -3.81 -2.29 3.71
CA LEU A 307 -5.25 -2.54 3.59
C LEU A 307 -5.83 -3.04 4.90
N GLY A 308 -5.14 -4.00 5.53
CA GLY A 308 -5.46 -4.50 6.86
C GLY A 308 -5.52 -3.42 7.93
N THR A 309 -4.48 -2.58 8.01
CA THR A 309 -4.44 -1.47 8.97
C THR A 309 -5.60 -0.49 8.79
N TYR A 310 -5.99 -0.22 7.55
CA TYR A 310 -7.14 0.63 7.25
C TYR A 310 -8.45 -0.05 7.67
N PHE A 311 -8.64 -1.32 7.30
CA PHE A 311 -9.80 -2.13 7.68
C PHE A 311 -9.96 -2.21 9.20
N ASP A 312 -8.90 -2.59 9.93
CA ASP A 312 -8.91 -2.76 11.40
C ASP A 312 -9.45 -1.51 12.12
N ARG A 313 -9.09 -0.32 11.63
CA ARG A 313 -9.49 0.97 12.22
C ARG A 313 -10.91 1.39 11.84
N ASN A 314 -11.42 0.87 10.74
CA ASN A 314 -12.65 1.34 10.11
C ASN A 314 -13.75 0.29 10.02
N VAL A 315 -13.52 -0.94 10.51
CA VAL A 315 -14.43 -2.08 10.37
C VAL A 315 -15.88 -1.69 10.69
N ALA A 316 -16.13 -1.04 11.82
CA ALA A 316 -17.46 -0.62 12.25
C ALA A 316 -18.20 0.28 11.24
N ARG A 317 -17.46 1.13 10.53
CA ARG A 317 -18.02 1.99 9.49
C ARG A 317 -18.15 1.23 8.18
N LEU A 318 -17.14 0.47 7.78
CA LEU A 318 -17.11 -0.28 6.52
C LEU A 318 -18.31 -1.24 6.42
N VAL A 319 -18.60 -1.98 7.50
CA VAL A 319 -19.75 -2.89 7.59
C VAL A 319 -21.11 -2.16 7.56
N GLU A 320 -21.16 -0.90 7.99
CA GLU A 320 -22.36 -0.05 7.93
C GLU A 320 -22.52 0.61 6.55
N THR A 321 -21.41 0.91 5.86
CA THR A 321 -21.40 1.52 4.53
C THR A 321 -21.58 0.54 3.38
N ASP A 322 -21.36 -0.77 3.62
CA ASP A 322 -21.55 -1.86 2.65
C ASP A 322 -22.93 -1.85 1.96
N TRP A 323 -23.93 -1.20 2.56
CA TRP A 323 -25.26 -1.07 1.99
C TRP A 323 -25.76 0.37 1.78
N ARG A 324 -24.99 1.40 2.19
CA ARG A 324 -25.42 2.82 2.16
C ARG A 324 -24.74 3.66 1.08
N MET A 325 -23.57 3.25 0.60
CA MET A 325 -22.94 3.91 -0.54
C MET A 325 -23.51 3.29 -1.81
N ASP A 326 -24.15 4.11 -2.65
CA ASP A 326 -24.49 3.77 -4.04
C ASP A 326 -23.22 3.29 -4.76
N ASN A 327 -22.93 2.00 -4.71
CA ASN A 327 -21.93 1.39 -5.56
C ASN A 327 -22.55 1.31 -6.96
N THR A 328 -21.97 2.14 -7.83
CA THR A 328 -22.10 2.16 -9.27
C THR A 328 -22.17 0.76 -9.87
N GLY A 329 -23.36 0.35 -10.30
CA GLY A 329 -23.54 -0.65 -11.37
C GLY A 329 -23.55 -2.12 -10.96
N ASP A 330 -22.65 -2.56 -10.08
CA ASP A 330 -22.63 -3.94 -9.57
C ASP A 330 -23.12 -3.96 -8.13
N LEU A 331 -24.42 -4.20 -7.98
CA LEU A 331 -25.01 -4.68 -6.75
C LEU A 331 -24.32 -6.02 -6.39
N HIS A 332 -24.19 -6.33 -5.09
CA HIS A 332 -23.94 -7.67 -4.51
C HIS A 332 -22.56 -7.98 -3.87
N HIS A 333 -21.53 -7.11 -3.94
CA HIS A 333 -20.27 -7.33 -3.20
C HIS A 333 -19.96 -6.22 -2.20
N GLY A 334 -20.06 -6.55 -0.90
CA GLY A 334 -19.69 -5.67 0.21
C GLY A 334 -18.17 -5.53 0.33
N LEU A 335 -17.67 -4.39 0.80
CA LEU A 335 -16.24 -4.17 1.07
C LEU A 335 -15.69 -5.14 2.10
N THR A 336 -16.52 -5.56 3.06
CA THR A 336 -16.14 -6.60 4.02
C THR A 336 -15.96 -7.93 3.30
N GLN A 337 -16.87 -8.31 2.40
CA GLN A 337 -16.73 -9.52 1.58
C GLN A 337 -15.47 -9.46 0.70
N ASP A 338 -15.27 -8.35 -0.01
CA ASP A 338 -14.12 -8.16 -0.90
C ASP A 338 -12.80 -8.24 -0.11
N PHE A 339 -12.74 -7.61 1.08
CA PHE A 339 -11.55 -7.64 1.93
C PHE A 339 -11.28 -9.05 2.44
N MET A 340 -12.33 -9.74 2.87
CA MET A 340 -12.23 -11.11 3.35
C MET A 340 -11.70 -12.05 2.25
N ARG A 341 -12.26 -11.94 1.06
CA ARG A 341 -11.90 -12.78 -0.09
C ARG A 341 -10.49 -12.51 -0.62
N ASN A 342 -10.14 -11.24 -0.85
CA ASN A 342 -8.96 -10.87 -1.63
C ASN A 342 -7.74 -10.50 -0.76
N VAL A 343 -7.93 -10.23 0.53
CA VAL A 343 -6.85 -9.83 1.44
C VAL A 343 -6.74 -10.79 2.62
N MET A 344 -7.82 -10.99 3.36
CA MET A 344 -7.78 -11.73 4.62
C MET A 344 -7.44 -13.21 4.43
N LEU A 345 -7.95 -13.80 3.35
CA LEU A 345 -7.69 -15.19 2.98
C LEU A 345 -6.44 -15.36 2.08
N ASP A 346 -5.68 -14.28 1.84
CA ASP A 346 -4.40 -14.37 1.13
C ASP A 346 -3.29 -14.88 2.07
N PRO A 347 -2.52 -15.91 1.69
CA PRO A 347 -1.42 -16.45 2.51
C PRO A 347 -0.30 -15.46 2.84
N ASP A 348 -0.06 -14.45 1.99
CA ASP A 348 0.98 -13.44 2.19
C ASP A 348 0.57 -12.37 3.21
N TYR A 349 -0.72 -12.28 3.54
CA TYR A 349 -1.24 -11.29 4.48
C TYR A 349 -0.63 -11.44 5.88
N GLY A 350 0.06 -10.41 6.36
CA GLY A 350 0.84 -10.46 7.61
C GLY A 350 0.06 -10.13 8.87
N ARG A 351 -1.18 -9.67 8.73
CA ARG A 351 -1.96 -9.11 9.85
C ARG A 351 -3.29 -9.83 10.10
N ALA A 352 -3.38 -11.09 9.70
CA ALA A 352 -4.59 -11.90 9.87
C ALA A 352 -5.10 -11.89 11.31
N GLU A 353 -4.21 -12.08 12.30
CA GLU A 353 -4.61 -12.09 13.71
C GLU A 353 -5.22 -10.76 14.17
N GLN A 354 -4.67 -9.62 13.73
CA GLN A 354 -5.16 -8.29 14.07
C GLN A 354 -6.52 -8.00 13.41
N SER A 355 -6.72 -8.41 12.17
CA SER A 355 -8.01 -8.25 11.50
C SER A 355 -9.10 -9.17 12.05
N GLN A 356 -8.76 -10.42 12.41
CA GLN A 356 -9.67 -11.30 13.16
C GLN A 356 -10.07 -10.67 14.49
N GLU A 357 -9.12 -10.03 15.17
CA GLU A 357 -9.37 -9.34 16.43
C GLU A 357 -10.29 -8.13 16.24
N ALA A 358 -10.05 -7.29 15.22
CA ALA A 358 -10.90 -6.16 14.89
C ALA A 358 -12.33 -6.59 14.54
N LEU A 359 -12.47 -7.63 13.71
CA LEU A 359 -13.76 -8.22 13.34
C LEU A 359 -14.50 -8.78 14.56
N SER A 360 -13.83 -9.59 15.39
CA SER A 360 -14.42 -10.17 16.60
C SER A 360 -14.83 -9.10 17.62
N ASN A 361 -14.04 -8.03 17.75
CA ASN A 361 -14.38 -6.86 18.57
C ASN A 361 -15.67 -6.19 18.09
N GLU A 362 -15.82 -6.03 16.77
CA GLU A 362 -17.00 -5.42 16.17
C GLU A 362 -18.23 -6.30 16.33
N MET A 363 -18.12 -7.61 16.07
CA MET A 363 -19.21 -8.57 16.32
C MET A 363 -19.64 -8.58 17.79
N THR A 364 -18.68 -8.53 18.72
CA THR A 364 -18.96 -8.42 20.16
C THR A 364 -19.70 -7.12 20.49
N ARG A 365 -19.24 -5.99 19.93
CA ARG A 365 -19.86 -4.67 20.13
C ARG A 365 -21.32 -4.69 19.68
N LEU A 366 -21.59 -5.26 18.51
CA LEU A 366 -22.94 -5.39 17.95
C LEU A 366 -23.80 -6.31 18.82
N ALA A 367 -23.30 -7.46 19.25
CA ALA A 367 -24.01 -8.38 20.15
C ALA A 367 -24.41 -7.70 21.48
N VAL A 368 -23.50 -6.91 22.07
CA VAL A 368 -23.80 -6.13 23.28
C VAL A 368 -24.85 -5.04 23.02
N GLN A 369 -24.84 -4.39 21.85
CA GLN A 369 -25.87 -3.41 21.49
C GLN A 369 -27.25 -4.07 21.31
N ILE A 370 -27.31 -5.24 20.66
CA ILE A 370 -28.53 -6.02 20.49
C ILE A 370 -29.14 -6.39 21.85
N ASP A 371 -28.31 -6.75 22.83
CA ASP A 371 -28.76 -7.10 24.18
C ASP A 371 -29.16 -5.89 25.03
N ASN A 372 -28.60 -4.70 24.75
CA ASN A 372 -28.80 -3.52 25.57
C ASN A 372 -30.22 -2.93 25.43
N LYS A 373 -31.10 -3.33 26.35
CA LYS A 373 -32.50 -2.85 26.44
C LYS A 373 -32.66 -1.35 26.73
N ASN A 374 -31.58 -0.62 27.04
CA ASN A 374 -31.61 0.82 27.19
C ASN A 374 -31.46 1.58 25.85
N LEU A 375 -31.04 0.90 24.78
CA LEU A 375 -31.02 1.47 23.43
C LEU A 375 -32.42 1.44 22.81
N SER A 376 -32.67 2.31 21.82
CA SER A 376 -33.92 2.28 21.09
C SER A 376 -34.06 0.98 20.28
N PRO A 377 -35.30 0.53 19.98
CA PRO A 377 -35.53 -0.59 19.06
C PRO A 377 -34.76 -0.41 17.75
N ASP A 378 -34.84 0.77 17.13
CA ASP A 378 -34.12 1.10 15.88
C ASP A 378 -32.60 0.90 16.01
N GLN A 379 -31.99 1.30 17.13
CA GLN A 379 -30.55 1.11 17.34
C GLN A 379 -30.16 -0.36 17.45
N ARG A 380 -31.02 -1.17 18.10
CA ARG A 380 -30.83 -2.61 18.26
C ARG A 380 -31.06 -3.33 16.94
N GLU A 381 -32.04 -2.91 16.14
CA GLU A 381 -32.30 -3.40 14.78
C GLU A 381 -31.16 -3.06 13.83
N VAL A 382 -30.61 -1.84 13.87
CA VAL A 382 -29.39 -1.49 13.10
C VAL A 382 -28.23 -2.39 13.51
N ALA A 383 -28.01 -2.62 14.81
CA ALA A 383 -26.94 -3.52 15.26
C ALA A 383 -27.13 -4.96 14.77
N ALA A 384 -28.37 -5.48 14.81
CA ALA A 384 -28.69 -6.81 14.27
C ALA A 384 -28.49 -6.88 12.75
N SER A 385 -28.89 -5.84 12.02
CA SER A 385 -28.72 -5.73 10.58
C SER A 385 -27.23 -5.68 10.18
N THR A 386 -26.43 -4.87 10.88
CA THR A 386 -24.98 -4.79 10.66
C THR A 386 -24.29 -6.11 10.98
N LEU A 387 -24.70 -6.81 12.05
CA LEU A 387 -24.17 -8.14 12.35
C LEU A 387 -24.53 -9.15 11.25
N GLY A 388 -25.73 -9.07 10.68
CA GLY A 388 -26.14 -9.88 9.51
C GLY A 388 -25.31 -9.58 8.27
N ALA A 389 -24.97 -8.32 8.03
CA ALA A 389 -24.11 -7.93 6.91
C ALA A 389 -22.68 -8.50 7.05
N ILE A 390 -22.12 -8.50 8.26
CA ILE A 390 -20.83 -9.16 8.54
C ILE A 390 -20.91 -10.65 8.23
N MET A 391 -21.95 -11.35 8.74
CA MET A 391 -22.08 -12.79 8.53
C MET A 391 -22.27 -13.17 7.07
N GLY A 392 -23.18 -12.51 6.34
CA GLY A 392 -23.36 -12.74 4.91
C GLY A 392 -22.08 -12.48 4.10
N SER A 393 -21.30 -11.44 4.48
CA SER A 393 -20.01 -11.16 3.85
C SER A 393 -18.99 -12.28 4.07
N LEU A 394 -18.92 -12.84 5.28
CA LEU A 394 -18.01 -13.95 5.60
C LEU A 394 -18.41 -15.23 4.87
N GLU A 395 -19.71 -15.54 4.83
CA GLU A 395 -20.26 -16.72 4.16
C GLU A 395 -19.93 -16.69 2.66
N GLN A 396 -20.25 -15.59 2.00
CA GLN A 396 -20.01 -15.44 0.57
C GLN A 396 -18.52 -15.36 0.24
N ALA A 397 -17.71 -14.64 1.02
CA ALA A 397 -16.26 -14.58 0.79
C ALA A 397 -15.59 -15.96 0.94
N GLY A 398 -16.00 -16.75 1.94
CA GLY A 398 -15.51 -18.11 2.15
C GLY A 398 -15.89 -19.04 1.00
N ALA A 399 -17.16 -18.99 0.57
CA ALA A 399 -17.65 -19.76 -0.57
C ALA A 399 -16.92 -19.40 -1.87
N ASP A 400 -16.76 -18.10 -2.15
CA ASP A 400 -16.05 -17.58 -3.33
C ASP A 400 -14.58 -18.01 -3.33
N TYR A 401 -13.89 -17.93 -2.18
CA TYR A 401 -12.51 -18.38 -2.06
C TYR A 401 -12.37 -19.88 -2.33
N ILE A 402 -13.24 -20.70 -1.75
CA ILE A 402 -13.23 -22.16 -1.97
C ILE A 402 -13.52 -22.48 -3.44
N ALA A 403 -14.41 -21.74 -4.09
CA ALA A 403 -14.73 -21.93 -5.51
C ALA A 403 -13.58 -21.53 -6.45
N ASN A 404 -12.95 -20.37 -6.21
CA ASN A 404 -12.15 -19.70 -7.23
C ASN A 404 -10.64 -19.64 -6.93
N ALA A 405 -10.21 -19.68 -5.67
CA ALA A 405 -8.78 -19.59 -5.34
C ALA A 405 -8.00 -20.82 -5.84
N GLU A 406 -6.73 -20.63 -6.20
CA GLU A 406 -5.86 -21.73 -6.62
C GLU A 406 -5.60 -22.73 -5.48
N GLY A 407 -5.33 -24.00 -5.83
CA GLY A 407 -4.99 -25.05 -4.87
C GLY A 407 -6.07 -26.10 -4.64
N LYS A 408 -5.78 -27.04 -3.74
CA LYS A 408 -6.68 -28.19 -3.46
C LYS A 408 -7.89 -27.74 -2.64
N ALA A 409 -9.09 -28.19 -3.04
CA ALA A 409 -10.33 -27.86 -2.36
C ALA A 409 -10.28 -28.15 -0.85
N GLU A 410 -9.73 -29.29 -0.45
CA GLU A 410 -9.63 -29.66 0.97
C GLU A 410 -8.73 -28.72 1.77
N ALA A 411 -7.66 -28.21 1.16
CA ALA A 411 -6.77 -27.24 1.80
C ALA A 411 -7.46 -25.88 1.96
N LYS A 412 -8.23 -25.45 0.96
CA LYS A 412 -9.02 -24.21 1.01
C LYS A 412 -10.09 -24.27 2.09
N VAL A 413 -10.85 -25.38 2.15
CA VAL A 413 -11.86 -25.62 3.19
C VAL A 413 -11.22 -25.65 4.59
N ALA A 414 -10.08 -26.33 4.75
CA ALA A 414 -9.37 -26.36 6.02
C ALA A 414 -8.86 -24.98 6.46
N PHE A 415 -8.42 -24.15 5.51
CA PHE A 415 -7.98 -22.79 5.79
C PHE A 415 -9.12 -21.86 6.21
N VAL A 416 -10.25 -21.88 5.48
CA VAL A 416 -11.46 -21.14 5.87
C VAL A 416 -11.96 -21.60 7.24
N ARG A 417 -11.91 -22.91 7.53
CA ARG A 417 -12.22 -23.45 8.86
C ARG A 417 -11.32 -22.91 9.95
N GLN A 418 -10.00 -22.95 9.74
CA GLN A 418 -9.06 -22.42 10.73
C GLN A 418 -9.35 -20.94 11.02
N PHE A 419 -9.68 -20.15 10.00
CA PHE A 419 -10.10 -18.78 10.17
C PHE A 419 -11.37 -18.66 11.04
N THR A 420 -12.42 -19.43 10.73
CA THR A 420 -13.70 -19.41 11.46
C THR A 420 -13.56 -19.86 12.90
N ASP A 421 -12.78 -20.92 13.15
CA ASP A 421 -12.50 -21.43 14.49
C ASP A 421 -11.84 -20.32 15.34
N VAL A 422 -10.83 -19.63 14.80
CA VAL A 422 -10.14 -18.53 15.52
C VAL A 422 -11.06 -17.34 15.80
N VAL A 423 -11.92 -16.94 14.85
CA VAL A 423 -12.90 -15.86 15.09
C VAL A 423 -13.92 -16.27 16.14
N THR A 424 -14.38 -17.53 16.10
CA THR A 424 -15.33 -18.09 17.07
C THR A 424 -14.74 -18.12 18.48
N ASP A 425 -13.53 -18.65 18.65
CA ASP A 425 -12.77 -18.68 19.89
C ASP A 425 -12.65 -17.28 20.51
N LYS A 426 -12.27 -16.28 19.69
CA LYS A 426 -12.14 -14.88 20.11
C LYS A 426 -13.48 -14.30 20.55
N LEU A 427 -14.55 -14.58 19.81
CA LEU A 427 -15.90 -14.13 20.14
C LEU A 427 -16.38 -14.75 21.47
N ILE A 428 -16.16 -16.05 21.68
CA ILE A 428 -16.46 -16.75 22.94
C ILE A 428 -15.74 -16.08 24.10
N GLY A 429 -14.42 -15.87 23.98
CA GLY A 429 -13.62 -15.22 25.02
C GLY A 429 -14.13 -13.82 25.36
N LYS A 430 -14.43 -13.01 24.36
CA LYS A 430 -14.91 -11.63 24.54
C LYS A 430 -16.31 -11.55 25.12
N LEU A 431 -17.22 -12.42 24.70
CA LEU A 431 -18.57 -12.46 25.25
C LEU A 431 -18.54 -12.93 26.71
N ALA A 432 -17.70 -13.91 27.06
CA ALA A 432 -17.52 -14.36 28.44
C ALA A 432 -17.15 -13.21 29.39
N GLU A 433 -16.30 -12.26 28.95
CA GLU A 433 -15.94 -11.07 29.73
C GLU A 433 -17.13 -10.11 29.98
N LYS A 434 -18.20 -10.21 29.18
CA LYS A 434 -19.41 -9.39 29.33
C LYS A 434 -20.46 -10.03 30.23
N ILE A 435 -20.33 -11.32 30.52
CA ILE A 435 -21.25 -12.07 31.38
C ILE A 435 -20.88 -11.78 32.86
N PRO A 436 -21.86 -11.44 33.73
CA PRO A 436 -21.60 -11.23 35.15
C PRO A 436 -20.94 -12.43 35.84
N ALA A 437 -19.90 -12.17 36.65
CA ALA A 437 -19.20 -13.20 37.40
C ALA A 437 -20.17 -14.04 38.27
N GLY A 438 -20.16 -15.36 38.07
CA GLY A 438 -21.03 -16.31 38.78
C GLY A 438 -22.27 -16.78 38.00
N GLN A 439 -22.56 -16.23 36.82
CA GLN A 439 -23.57 -16.77 35.88
C GLN A 439 -22.99 -17.77 34.87
N ILE A 440 -21.67 -17.82 34.74
CA ILE A 440 -20.95 -18.85 33.98
C ILE A 440 -20.93 -20.13 34.83
N GLN A 441 -22.07 -20.83 34.90
CA GLN A 441 -22.12 -22.18 35.46
C GLN A 441 -22.23 -23.18 34.31
N ASP A 442 -21.29 -24.12 34.31
CA ASP A 442 -21.16 -25.27 33.43
C ASP A 442 -22.49 -25.70 32.79
N GLY A 443 -22.54 -25.53 31.47
CA GLY A 443 -23.67 -25.74 30.57
C GLY A 443 -24.86 -26.49 31.14
N ALA A 444 -25.91 -25.75 31.52
CA ALA A 444 -27.30 -26.20 31.42
C ALA A 444 -28.30 -25.07 31.78
N THR A 445 -29.10 -24.67 30.79
CA THR A 445 -30.57 -24.53 30.95
C THR A 445 -31.20 -23.38 31.74
N THR A 446 -30.60 -22.19 31.86
CA THR A 446 -31.44 -21.04 32.24
C THR A 446 -32.10 -20.43 31.01
N ALA A 447 -33.36 -20.81 30.77
CA ALA A 447 -34.27 -20.24 29.75
C ALA A 447 -34.60 -18.74 29.97
N GLY A 448 -33.69 -17.97 30.55
CA GLY A 448 -33.83 -16.56 30.91
C GLY A 448 -32.53 -15.76 30.88
N GLY A 449 -31.45 -16.28 30.29
CA GLY A 449 -30.22 -15.52 30.02
C GLY A 449 -30.45 -14.42 28.99
N ASN A 450 -29.64 -13.38 29.03
CA ASN A 450 -29.69 -12.28 28.06
C ASN A 450 -29.14 -12.76 26.68
N PHE A 451 -29.23 -11.94 25.62
CA PHE A 451 -28.80 -12.36 24.27
C PHE A 451 -27.31 -12.74 24.23
N VAL A 452 -26.46 -12.02 24.96
CA VAL A 452 -25.01 -12.27 25.04
C VAL A 452 -24.72 -13.63 25.68
N ASP A 453 -25.40 -13.97 26.78
CA ASP A 453 -25.24 -15.26 27.48
C ASP A 453 -25.63 -16.43 26.56
N GLN A 454 -26.76 -16.27 25.85
CA GLN A 454 -27.28 -17.30 24.96
C GLN A 454 -26.37 -17.48 23.73
N LEU A 455 -25.87 -16.38 23.16
CA LEU A 455 -24.94 -16.42 22.03
C LEU A 455 -23.66 -17.13 22.43
N TRP A 456 -23.07 -16.74 23.56
CA TRP A 456 -21.88 -17.40 24.10
C TRP A 456 -22.06 -18.91 24.24
N GLN A 457 -23.15 -19.36 24.86
CA GLN A 457 -23.42 -20.79 25.04
C GLN A 457 -23.57 -21.52 23.70
N LYS A 458 -24.23 -20.90 22.71
CA LYS A 458 -24.40 -21.48 21.37
C LYS A 458 -23.08 -21.63 20.63
N LEU A 459 -22.18 -20.66 20.77
CA LEU A 459 -20.85 -20.73 20.17
C LEU A 459 -19.98 -21.81 20.83
N VAL A 460 -20.01 -21.94 22.17
CA VAL A 460 -19.31 -23.02 22.89
C VAL A 460 -19.85 -24.40 22.50
N ASP A 461 -21.18 -24.54 22.40
CA ASP A 461 -21.81 -25.78 21.94
C ASP A 461 -21.41 -26.10 20.49
N HIS A 462 -21.30 -25.07 19.64
CA HIS A 462 -20.87 -25.18 18.25
C HIS A 462 -19.41 -25.66 18.16
N GLU A 463 -18.45 -25.04 18.85
CA GLU A 463 -17.05 -25.49 18.83
C GLU A 463 -16.91 -26.95 19.29
N ARG A 464 -17.67 -27.35 20.31
CA ARG A 464 -17.71 -28.74 20.75
C ARG A 464 -18.20 -29.67 19.64
N GLN A 465 -19.24 -29.29 18.90
CA GLN A 465 -19.78 -30.08 17.78
C GLN A 465 -18.85 -30.08 16.56
N ALA A 466 -18.20 -28.96 16.26
CA ALA A 466 -17.23 -28.85 15.16
C ALA A 466 -15.98 -29.72 15.41
N ALA A 467 -15.56 -29.83 16.67
CA ALA A 467 -14.49 -30.76 17.09
C ALA A 467 -14.88 -32.24 16.89
N GLU A 468 -16.17 -32.57 16.87
CA GLU A 468 -16.70 -33.92 16.64
C GLU A 468 -16.83 -34.30 15.14
N GLY A 469 -16.47 -33.39 14.22
CA GLY A 469 -16.31 -33.68 12.78
C GLY A 469 -17.46 -33.25 11.88
N HIS A 470 -18.39 -32.43 12.36
CA HIS A 470 -19.45 -31.83 11.56
C HIS A 470 -19.05 -30.40 11.16
N VAL A 471 -18.41 -30.23 10.00
CA VAL A 471 -18.10 -28.91 9.42
C VAL A 471 -18.56 -28.88 7.98
N ASP A 472 -19.21 -27.79 7.58
CA ASP A 472 -19.66 -27.58 6.21
C ASP A 472 -18.48 -27.54 5.21
N GLU A 473 -18.52 -28.42 4.21
CA GLU A 473 -17.47 -28.56 3.18
C GLU A 473 -17.44 -27.39 2.18
N LYS A 474 -18.44 -26.49 2.19
CA LYS A 474 -18.55 -25.38 1.23
C LYS A 474 -18.08 -24.04 1.78
N THR A 475 -18.19 -23.84 3.08
CA THR A 475 -17.91 -22.56 3.77
C THR A 475 -16.98 -22.75 4.97
N GLY A 476 -16.51 -23.96 5.24
CA GLY A 476 -15.56 -24.23 6.32
C GLY A 476 -16.10 -23.88 7.71
N GLY A 477 -17.41 -24.02 7.95
CA GLY A 477 -18.03 -23.75 9.25
C GLY A 477 -18.56 -22.32 9.46
N VAL A 478 -18.39 -21.41 8.50
CA VAL A 478 -18.97 -20.06 8.60
C VAL A 478 -20.50 -20.11 8.68
N LEU A 479 -21.14 -21.00 7.90
CA LEU A 479 -22.59 -21.23 7.97
C LEU A 479 -23.06 -21.70 9.35
N ASP A 480 -22.24 -22.52 10.03
CA ASP A 480 -22.57 -23.04 11.35
C ASP A 480 -22.50 -21.92 12.41
N LEU A 481 -21.49 -21.04 12.32
CA LEU A 481 -21.40 -19.81 13.13
C LEU A 481 -22.61 -18.89 12.92
N ALA A 482 -23.01 -18.67 11.66
CA ALA A 482 -24.18 -17.86 11.33
C ALA A 482 -25.46 -18.47 11.90
N GLN A 483 -25.61 -19.80 11.82
CA GLN A 483 -26.75 -20.52 12.38
C GLN A 483 -26.79 -20.41 13.91
N ALA A 484 -25.66 -20.39 14.60
CA ALA A 484 -25.58 -20.15 16.05
C ALA A 484 -26.08 -18.74 16.42
N ILE A 485 -25.66 -17.72 15.69
CA ILE A 485 -26.13 -16.33 15.85
C ILE A 485 -27.63 -16.23 15.59
N ARG A 486 -28.08 -16.75 14.45
CA ARG A 486 -29.49 -16.76 14.03
C ARG A 486 -30.40 -17.43 15.04
N THR A 487 -30.01 -18.63 15.50
CA THR A 487 -30.78 -19.38 16.51
C THR A 487 -30.89 -18.59 17.82
N THR A 488 -29.85 -17.84 18.19
CA THR A 488 -29.87 -16.96 19.37
C THR A 488 -30.78 -15.75 19.15
N MET A 489 -30.79 -15.13 17.97
CA MET A 489 -31.71 -14.03 17.68
C MET A 489 -33.18 -14.50 17.68
N ALA A 490 -33.44 -15.71 17.20
CA ALA A 490 -34.76 -16.30 17.13
C ALA A 490 -35.43 -16.54 18.50
N THR A 491 -34.66 -16.60 19.60
CA THR A 491 -35.22 -16.68 20.96
C THR A 491 -35.63 -15.31 21.50
N GLY A 492 -35.26 -14.23 20.81
CA GLY A 492 -35.51 -12.84 21.18
C GLY A 492 -36.68 -12.19 20.42
N ASP A 493 -36.44 -10.97 19.91
CA ASP A 493 -37.44 -10.19 19.17
C ASP A 493 -37.39 -10.56 17.68
N ALA A 494 -38.55 -10.91 17.10
CA ALA A 494 -38.68 -11.29 15.69
C ALA A 494 -38.17 -10.20 14.73
N ASN A 495 -38.25 -8.92 15.12
CA ASN A 495 -37.71 -7.83 14.30
C ASN A 495 -36.19 -7.89 14.16
N LEU A 496 -35.47 -8.31 15.22
CA LEU A 496 -34.02 -8.41 15.20
C LEU A 496 -33.57 -9.55 14.28
N LEU A 497 -34.25 -10.70 14.36
CA LEU A 497 -34.01 -11.82 13.46
C LEU A 497 -34.29 -11.43 12.00
N ASN A 498 -35.40 -10.75 11.73
CA ASN A 498 -35.72 -10.30 10.38
C ASN A 498 -34.69 -9.29 9.85
N ALA A 499 -34.21 -8.37 10.69
CA ALA A 499 -33.18 -7.39 10.32
C ALA A 499 -31.83 -8.05 9.99
N PHE A 500 -31.48 -9.11 10.73
CA PHE A 500 -30.29 -9.93 10.50
C PHE A 500 -30.44 -10.75 9.21
N ASP A 501 -31.49 -11.57 9.10
CA ASP A 501 -31.74 -12.47 7.96
C ASP A 501 -31.83 -11.69 6.64
N LEU A 502 -32.52 -10.53 6.63
CA LEU A 502 -32.61 -9.65 5.46
C LEU A 502 -31.23 -9.28 4.91
N ARG A 503 -30.23 -9.11 5.77
CA ARG A 503 -28.87 -8.75 5.32
C ARG A 503 -28.03 -9.95 4.95
N VAL A 504 -28.18 -11.08 5.62
CA VAL A 504 -27.50 -12.31 5.22
C VAL A 504 -27.96 -12.73 3.82
N ASP A 505 -29.28 -12.75 3.58
CA ASP A 505 -29.86 -13.20 2.31
C ASP A 505 -29.48 -12.32 1.12
N LEU A 506 -29.26 -11.01 1.32
CA LEU A 506 -28.80 -10.09 0.26
C LEU A 506 -27.45 -10.48 -0.36
N TYR A 507 -26.60 -11.21 0.37
CA TYR A 507 -25.32 -11.71 -0.13
C TYR A 507 -25.42 -13.10 -0.78
N HIS A 508 -26.56 -13.78 -0.64
CA HIS A 508 -26.82 -15.10 -1.25
C HIS A 508 -27.60 -15.01 -2.57
N ASP A 509 -28.28 -13.89 -2.85
CA ASP A 509 -29.12 -13.67 -4.05
C ASP A 509 -28.34 -13.12 -5.28
N GLY A 510 -27.05 -13.46 -5.42
CA GLY A 510 -26.16 -13.08 -6.54
C GLY A 510 -26.06 -14.13 -7.65
#